data_AF-T1HXT9-F1
#
_entry.id   AF-T1HXT9-F1
#
_cell.length_a   1.000
_cell.length_b   1.000
_cell.length_c   1.000
_cell.angle_alpha   90.00
_cell.angle_beta   90.00
_cell.angle_gamma   90.00
#
_symmetry.space_group_name_H-M   'P 1'
#
loop_
_entity.id
_entity.type
_entity.pdbx_description
1 polymer ?
#
loop_
_entity_poly.entity_id
_entity_poly.type
_entity_poly.pdbx_seq_one_letter_code
_entity_poly.pdbx_strand_id
1 'polypeptide(L)' 'MDDRRVKVREIASAVGISNERVHNILHQHLDMTKLSARWVPRLLTFD' A
#
# COMPACT_ATOMS: atom_id res chain seq x y z
N MET A 1 0.28 9.63 -15.22
CA MET A 1 -0.64 9.47 -14.09
C MET A 1 -0.53 8.02 -13.66
N ASP A 2 0.59 7.68 -13.04
CA ASP A 2 0.95 6.30 -12.70
C ASP A 2 0.21 5.89 -11.41
N ASP A 3 -0.32 4.67 -11.37
CA ASP A 3 -1.14 4.15 -10.28
C ASP A 3 -0.39 4.18 -8.93
N ARG A 4 -0.57 5.27 -8.17
CA ARG A 4 0.09 5.49 -6.86
C ARG A 4 -0.22 4.41 -5.81
N ARG A 5 -1.11 3.45 -6.09
CA ARG A 5 -1.62 2.46 -5.13
C ARG A 5 -1.41 1.03 -5.63
N VAL A 6 -0.14 0.62 -5.75
CA VAL A 6 0.23 -0.77 -6.04
C VAL A 6 0.17 -1.62 -4.76
N LYS A 7 -0.38 -2.84 -4.83
CA LYS A 7 -0.40 -3.78 -3.70
C LYS A 7 0.91 -4.56 -3.65
N VAL A 8 1.36 -4.90 -2.43
CA VAL A 8 2.56 -5.74 -2.20
C VAL A 8 2.52 -7.05 -2.99
N ARG A 9 1.34 -7.67 -3.13
CA ARG A 9 1.15 -8.90 -3.91
C ARG A 9 1.43 -8.75 -5.40
N GLU A 10 1.07 -7.60 -5.97
CA GLU A 10 1.32 -7.32 -7.39
C GLU A 10 2.82 -7.16 -7.63
N ILE A 11 3.50 -6.46 -6.71
CA ILE A 11 4.97 -6.31 -6.73
C ILE A 11 5.65 -7.67 -6.57
N ALA A 12 5.20 -8.48 -5.61
CA ALA A 12 5.70 -9.83 -5.40
C ALA A 12 5.53 -10.71 -6.65
N SER A 13 4.38 -10.63 -7.31
CA SER A 13 4.10 -11.36 -8.55
C SER A 13 4.93 -10.86 -9.73
N ALA A 14 5.14 -9.55 -9.85
CA ALA A 14 5.91 -8.96 -10.95
C ALA A 14 7.42 -9.23 -10.82
N VAL A 15 7.94 -9.22 -9.59
CA VAL A 15 9.37 -9.41 -9.30
C VAL A 15 9.72 -10.90 -9.04
N GLY A 16 8.72 -11.74 -8.77
CA GLY A 16 8.93 -13.18 -8.53
C GLY A 16 9.54 -13.49 -7.15
N ILE A 17 9.29 -12.64 -6.14
CA ILE A 17 9.82 -12.80 -4.79
C ILE A 17 8.68 -12.92 -3.76
N SER A 18 8.99 -13.44 -2.57
CA SER A 18 7.97 -13.58 -1.51
C SER A 18 7.49 -12.21 -1.02
N ASN A 19 6.22 -12.15 -0.58
CA ASN A 19 5.62 -10.93 -0.05
C ASN A 19 6.41 -10.37 1.15
N GLU A 20 7.00 -11.23 1.98
CA GLU A 20 7.84 -10.84 3.11
C GLU A 20 9.11 -10.09 2.65
N ARG A 21 9.75 -10.57 1.57
CA ARG A 21 10.93 -9.91 0.99
C ARG A 21 10.57 -8.55 0.41
N VAL A 22 9.43 -8.45 -0.28
CA VAL A 22 8.91 -7.15 -0.76
C VAL A 22 8.65 -6.21 0.41
N HIS A 23 8.01 -6.67 1.48
CA HIS A 23 7.73 -5.85 2.66
C HIS A 23 9.03 -5.33 3.32
N ASN A 24 10.03 -6.20 3.47
CA ASN A 24 11.33 -5.81 4.01
C ASN A 24 12.03 -4.75 3.16
N ILE A 25 12.01 -4.89 1.82
CA ILE A 25 12.62 -3.91 0.91
C ILE A 25 11.90 -2.57 0.99
N LEU A 26 10.56 -2.58 0.92
CA LEU A 26 9.75 -1.38 1.02
C LEU A 26 10.04 -0.63 2.33
N HIS A 27 10.05 -1.33 3.45
CA HIS A 27 10.18 -0.68 4.76
C HIS A 27 11.62 -0.33 5.13
N GLN A 28 12.57 -1.25 4.97
CA GLN A 28 13.94 -1.10 5.48
C GLN A 28 14.90 -0.44 4.48
N HIS A 29 14.68 -0.61 3.18
CA HIS A 29 15.59 -0.10 2.15
C HIS A 29 15.05 1.15 1.44
N LEU A 30 13.73 1.25 1.30
CA LEU A 30 13.08 2.37 0.61
C LEU A 30 12.38 3.35 1.57
N ASP A 31 12.41 3.08 2.88
CA ASP A 31 11.74 3.87 3.93
C ASP A 31 10.24 4.13 3.64
N MET A 32 9.61 3.24 2.86
CA MET A 32 8.22 3.35 2.49
C MET A 32 7.35 2.79 3.60
N THR A 33 6.33 3.54 3.98
CA THR A 33 5.32 3.12 4.94
C THR A 33 4.00 2.83 4.24
N LYS A 34 3.24 1.87 4.78
CA LYS A 34 1.92 1.54 4.26
C LYS A 34 0.99 2.73 4.47
N LEU A 35 0.51 3.32 3.38
CA LEU A 35 -0.54 4.34 3.44
C LEU A 35 -1.83 3.69 3.98
N SER A 36 -2.24 4.10 5.17
CA SER A 36 -3.58 3.81 5.69
C SER A 36 -4.57 4.78 5.06
N ALA A 37 -5.72 4.28 4.63
CA ALA A 37 -6.82 5.18 4.27
C ALA A 37 -7.35 5.81 5.56
N ARG A 38 -7.48 7.14 5.58
CA ARG A 38 -8.20 7.82 6.65
C ARG A 38 -9.64 7.33 6.62
N TRP A 39 -10.13 6.77 7.73
CA TRP A 39 -11.55 6.45 7.89
C TRP A 39 -12.35 7.76 7.80
N VAL A 40 -13.31 7.80 6.88
CA VAL A 40 -14.26 8.91 6.74
C VAL A 40 -15.61 8.41 7.26
N PRO A 41 -16.09 8.91 8.42
CA PRO A 41 -17.43 8.59 8.90
C PRO A 41 -18.46 9.00 7.85
N ARG A 42 -19.38 8.10 7.53
CA ARG A 42 -20.52 8.35 6.64
C ARG A 42 -21.61 9.13 7.39
N LEU A 43 -21.28 10.31 7.88
CA LEU A 43 -22.28 11.26 8.36
C LEU A 43 -22.11 12.55 7.57
N LEU A 44 -22.57 12.50 6.32
CA LEU A 44 -22.81 13.68 5.50
C LEU A 44 -24.30 13.99 5.63
N THR A 45 -24.56 15.16 6.21
CA THR A 45 -25.82 15.91 6.40
C THR A 45 -26.86 15.35 7.37
N PHE A 46 -27.09 16.12 8.46
CA PHE A 46 -28.35 16.20 9.20
C PHE A 46 -29.43 16.77 8.26
N ASP A 47 -30.68 16.33 8.43
CA ASP A 47 -31.87 16.98 7.84
C ASP A 47 -32.00 18.43 8.32
#